data_AF-A0A8D9A6V5-F1
#
_entry.id   AF-A0A8D9A6V5-F1
#
_cell.length_a   1.000
_cell.length_b   1.000
_cell.length_c   1.000
_cell.angle_alpha   90.00
_cell.angle_beta   90.00
_cell.angle_gamma   90.00
#
_symmetry.space_group_name_H-M   'P 1'
#
loop_
_entity.id
_entity.type
_entity.pdbx_description
1 polymer ?
#
loop_
_entity_poly.entity_id
_entity_poly.type
_entity_poly.pdbx_seq_one_letter_code
_entity_poly.pdbx_strand_id
1 'polypeptide(L)'
;MGSPNKFCKTCNKFYSKRRKHLTTTSHMRNSQKGKEKCILINSAFKNGIQTFLIKNINYKSISSFLKKCCKKLFISQTSMLLEENKSFKGGVYLKCHFKKIDCEDGEEFMFKSPNIIITVSVNLKEIWLSICESLTNELGTFEGKGSGWTLSSIDALEIRYTKYQPIKGSSYISLPDLVRNTRSVVNYKNNDALFFT
;
A
#
# COMPACT_ATOMS: atom_id res chain seq x y z
N MET A 1 3.56 1.93 -53.48
CA MET A 1 2.46 1.08 -52.98
C MET A 1 2.40 1.21 -51.46
N GLY A 2 1.32 1.77 -50.90
CA GLY A 2 1.19 2.04 -49.46
C GLY A 2 0.88 0.76 -48.68
N SER A 3 1.54 0.56 -47.53
CA SER A 3 1.31 -0.59 -46.65
C SER A 3 -0.15 -0.64 -46.17
N PRO A 4 -0.80 -1.82 -46.08
CA PRO A 4 -2.19 -1.92 -45.69
C PRO A 4 -2.41 -1.40 -44.26
N ASN A 5 -3.47 -0.62 -44.08
CA ASN A 5 -3.90 -0.11 -42.77
C ASN A 5 -4.26 -1.28 -41.84
N LYS A 6 -3.68 -1.28 -40.63
CA LYS A 6 -3.91 -2.30 -39.59
C LYS A 6 -4.84 -1.76 -38.53
N PHE A 7 -5.66 -2.61 -37.92
CA PHE A 7 -6.63 -2.21 -36.90
C PHE A 7 -6.08 -2.35 -35.47
N CYS A 8 -6.33 -1.37 -34.60
CA CYS A 8 -6.02 -1.43 -33.17
C CYS A 8 -7.28 -1.67 -32.34
N LYS A 9 -7.33 -2.79 -31.61
CA LYS A 9 -8.44 -3.13 -30.68
C LYS A 9 -8.53 -2.14 -29.50
N THR A 10 -7.40 -1.65 -28.99
CA THR A 10 -7.35 -0.73 -27.84
C THR A 10 -7.91 0.66 -28.16
N CYS A 11 -7.72 1.12 -29.40
CA CYS A 11 -8.15 2.46 -29.83
C CYS A 11 -9.39 2.44 -30.72
N ASN A 12 -9.87 1.25 -31.10
CA ASN A 12 -10.95 1.04 -32.07
C ASN A 12 -10.75 1.82 -33.39
N LYS A 13 -9.51 1.87 -33.90
CA LYS A 13 -9.12 2.69 -35.07
C LYS A 13 -8.08 1.98 -35.95
N PHE A 14 -8.12 2.30 -37.24
CA PHE A 14 -7.10 1.89 -38.21
C PHE A 14 -5.86 2.79 -38.16
N TYR A 15 -4.68 2.21 -38.40
CA TYR A 15 -3.40 2.91 -38.44
C TYR A 15 -2.49 2.36 -39.55
N SER A 16 -1.65 3.22 -40.13
CA SER A 16 -0.73 2.85 -41.21
C SER A 16 0.62 2.32 -40.70
N LYS A 17 1.21 2.98 -39.68
CA LYS A 17 2.51 2.61 -39.09
C LYS A 17 2.36 2.25 -37.61
N ARG A 18 2.55 0.96 -37.28
CA ARG A 18 2.37 0.43 -35.91
C ARG A 18 3.22 1.16 -34.87
N ARG A 19 4.53 1.30 -35.08
CA ARG A 19 5.43 1.96 -34.12
C ARG A 19 4.96 3.38 -33.76
N LYS A 20 4.62 4.20 -34.76
CA LYS A 20 4.10 5.56 -34.55
C LYS A 20 2.75 5.55 -33.82
N HIS A 21 1.86 4.61 -34.14
CA HIS A 21 0.57 4.49 -33.45
C HIS A 21 0.73 4.16 -31.97
N LEU A 22 1.61 3.21 -31.62
CA LEU A 22 1.82 2.76 -30.23
C LEU A 22 2.36 3.88 -29.32
N THR A 23 3.08 4.85 -29.87
CA THR A 23 3.63 6.00 -29.12
C THR A 23 2.68 7.19 -29.04
N THR A 24 1.50 7.13 -29.68
CA THR A 24 0.54 8.25 -29.60
C THR A 24 -0.02 8.38 -28.18
N THR A 25 -0.22 9.61 -27.71
CA THR A 25 -0.86 9.90 -26.43
C THR A 25 -2.23 9.24 -26.31
N SER A 26 -2.99 9.19 -27.41
CA SER A 26 -4.27 8.48 -27.50
C SER A 26 -4.12 6.97 -27.26
N HIS A 27 -3.16 6.31 -27.92
CA HIS A 27 -2.91 4.88 -27.70
C HIS A 27 -2.38 4.59 -26.30
N MET A 28 -1.47 5.41 -25.78
CA MET A 28 -0.95 5.26 -24.42
C MET A 28 -2.06 5.44 -23.37
N ARG A 29 -2.90 6.48 -23.52
CA ARG A 29 -4.05 6.73 -22.64
C ARG A 29 -5.07 5.60 -22.71
N ASN A 30 -5.44 5.15 -23.91
CA ASN A 30 -6.40 4.06 -24.08
C ASN A 30 -5.83 2.72 -23.61
N SER A 31 -4.53 2.47 -23.76
CA SER A 31 -3.82 1.29 -23.23
C SER A 31 -3.68 1.30 -21.70
N GLN A 32 -3.87 2.45 -21.07
CA GLN A 32 -3.95 2.61 -19.63
C GLN A 32 -5.39 2.73 -19.11
N LYS A 33 -6.38 2.87 -20.01
CA LYS A 33 -7.79 2.95 -19.66
C LYS A 33 -8.24 1.56 -19.22
N GLY A 34 -8.74 1.44 -17.99
CA GLY A 34 -9.12 0.14 -17.41
C GLY A 34 -7.97 -0.67 -16.80
N LYS A 35 -6.78 -0.09 -16.60
CA LYS A 35 -5.73 -0.68 -15.75
C LYS A 35 -5.81 -0.13 -14.34
N GLU A 36 -5.55 -0.98 -13.36
CA GLU A 36 -5.46 -0.61 -11.96
C GLU A 36 -4.32 0.39 -11.76
N LYS A 37 -4.59 1.40 -10.93
CA LYS A 37 -3.64 2.46 -10.58
C LYS A 37 -3.62 2.62 -9.07
N CYS A 38 -2.45 2.93 -8.54
CA CYS A 38 -2.27 3.38 -7.17
C CYS A 38 -2.49 4.89 -7.14
N ILE A 39 -3.52 5.36 -6.44
CA ILE A 39 -3.87 6.79 -6.37
C ILE A 39 -3.76 7.30 -4.93
N LEU A 40 -3.17 8.48 -4.73
CA LEU A 40 -3.18 9.15 -3.42
C LEU A 40 -4.61 9.67 -3.17
N ILE A 41 -5.26 9.18 -2.12
CA ILE A 41 -6.63 9.57 -1.76
C ILE A 41 -6.70 10.48 -0.54
N ASN A 42 -5.69 10.44 0.33
CA ASN A 42 -5.62 11.32 1.49
C ASN A 42 -4.16 11.60 1.86
N SER A 43 -3.88 12.84 2.25
CA SER A 43 -2.63 13.21 2.90
C SER A 43 -2.89 14.19 4.05
N ALA A 44 -2.16 14.03 5.15
CA ALA A 44 -2.26 14.88 6.34
C ALA A 44 -0.87 15.20 6.90
N PHE A 45 -0.81 16.19 7.81
CA PHE A 45 0.42 16.60 8.53
C PHE A 45 1.62 16.87 7.61
N LYS A 46 1.44 17.71 6.57
CA LYS A 46 2.49 17.99 5.57
C LYS A 46 3.05 16.71 4.92
N ASN A 47 2.15 15.82 4.49
CA ASN A 47 2.44 14.48 3.97
C ASN A 47 3.08 13.53 5.00
N GLY A 48 2.98 13.84 6.30
CA GLY A 48 3.36 12.94 7.38
C GLY A 48 2.53 11.66 7.41
N ILE A 49 1.28 11.73 6.93
CA ILE A 49 0.41 10.58 6.69
C ILE A 49 -0.05 10.62 5.24
N GLN A 50 0.04 9.50 4.53
CA GLN A 50 -0.42 9.35 3.16
C GLN A 50 -1.18 8.03 3.01
N THR A 51 -2.36 8.09 2.38
CA THR A 51 -3.16 6.90 2.07
C THR A 51 -3.32 6.77 0.56
N PHE A 52 -2.87 5.63 0.05
CA PHE A 52 -2.99 5.26 -1.35
C PHE A 52 -4.06 4.20 -1.54
N LEU A 53 -4.79 4.27 -2.64
CA LEU A 53 -5.86 3.34 -2.99
C LEU A 53 -5.54 2.64 -4.30
N ILE A 54 -5.69 1.32 -4.33
CA ILE A 54 -5.68 0.49 -5.53
C ILE A 54 -7.08 -0.11 -5.67
N LYS A 55 -7.88 0.42 -6.61
CA LYS A 55 -9.21 -0.12 -6.89
C LYS A 55 -9.09 -1.42 -7.68
N ASN A 56 -9.86 -2.42 -7.29
CA ASN A 56 -10.00 -3.63 -8.09
C ASN A 56 -10.93 -3.37 -9.27
N ILE A 57 -10.49 -3.72 -10.49
CA ILE A 57 -11.29 -3.54 -11.70
C ILE A 57 -11.88 -4.86 -12.18
N ASN A 58 -11.15 -5.96 -12.06
CA ASN A 58 -11.46 -7.20 -12.78
C ASN A 58 -11.03 -8.49 -12.07
N TYR A 59 -10.43 -8.42 -10.88
CA TYR A 59 -10.00 -9.61 -10.14
C TYR A 59 -11.13 -10.17 -9.29
N LYS A 60 -11.48 -11.44 -9.50
CA LYS A 60 -12.45 -12.16 -8.64
C LYS A 60 -11.79 -12.84 -7.44
N SER A 61 -10.52 -13.22 -7.58
CA SER A 61 -9.77 -13.95 -6.55
C SER A 61 -8.80 -13.01 -5.84
N ILE A 62 -8.84 -13.02 -4.50
CA ILE A 62 -7.97 -12.25 -3.62
C ILE A 62 -6.50 -12.56 -3.91
N SER A 63 -6.16 -13.85 -4.01
CA SER A 63 -4.81 -14.29 -4.35
C SER A 63 -4.29 -13.67 -5.64
N SER A 64 -5.12 -13.59 -6.68
CA SER A 64 -4.72 -12.98 -7.94
C SER A 64 -4.59 -11.46 -7.83
N PHE A 65 -5.53 -10.80 -7.15
CA PHE A 65 -5.50 -9.35 -6.93
C PHE A 65 -4.24 -8.91 -6.16
N LEU A 66 -3.93 -9.62 -5.07
CA LEU A 66 -2.77 -9.34 -4.23
C LEU A 66 -1.44 -9.66 -4.93
N LYS A 67 -1.29 -10.89 -5.45
CA LYS A 67 0.00 -11.37 -5.98
C LYS A 67 0.37 -10.74 -7.33
N LYS A 68 -0.60 -10.41 -8.19
CA LYS A 68 -0.34 -9.89 -9.54
C LYS A 68 -0.40 -8.36 -9.58
N CYS A 69 -1.55 -7.79 -9.23
CA CYS A 69 -1.78 -6.36 -9.39
C CYS A 69 -1.13 -5.55 -8.28
N CYS A 70 -1.52 -5.83 -7.04
CA CYS A 70 -1.11 -5.02 -5.91
C CYS A 70 0.40 -5.11 -5.64
N LYS A 71 1.02 -6.27 -5.84
CA LYS A 71 2.48 -6.43 -5.68
C LYS A 71 3.28 -5.39 -6.46
N LYS A 72 2.98 -5.23 -7.76
CA LYS A 72 3.72 -4.30 -8.63
C LYS A 72 3.52 -2.85 -8.19
N LEU A 73 2.27 -2.49 -7.93
CA LEU A 73 1.88 -1.13 -7.55
C LEU A 73 2.41 -0.74 -6.16
N PHE A 74 2.37 -1.67 -5.20
CA PHE A 74 2.97 -1.54 -3.88
C PHE A 74 4.46 -1.26 -4.03
N ILE A 75 5.23 -2.16 -4.64
CA ILE A 75 6.68 -1.99 -4.76
C ILE A 75 7.03 -0.64 -5.41
N SER A 76 6.38 -0.28 -6.52
CA SER A 76 6.65 1.00 -7.18
C SER A 76 6.34 2.20 -6.27
N GLN A 77 5.20 2.19 -5.57
CA GLN A 77 4.79 3.30 -4.72
C GLN A 77 5.70 3.42 -3.49
N THR A 78 6.02 2.29 -2.86
CA THR A 78 6.88 2.21 -1.69
C THR A 78 8.30 2.68 -1.99
N SER A 79 8.85 2.30 -3.15
CA SER A 79 10.17 2.76 -3.59
C SER A 79 10.22 4.27 -3.78
N MET A 80 9.23 4.87 -4.46
CA MET A 80 9.16 6.34 -4.62
C MET A 80 9.12 7.07 -3.28
N LEU A 81 8.35 6.55 -2.31
CA LEU A 81 8.27 7.16 -0.97
C LEU A 81 9.56 7.02 -0.15
N LEU A 82 10.32 5.94 -0.36
CA LEU A 82 11.62 5.71 0.28
C LEU A 82 12.71 6.67 -0.24
N GLU A 83 12.63 7.06 -1.52
CA GLU A 83 13.52 8.07 -2.09
C GLU A 83 13.28 9.45 -1.46
N GLU A 84 12.01 9.78 -1.17
CA GLU A 84 11.64 11.04 -0.52
C GLU A 84 11.87 11.01 1.00
N ASN A 85 11.71 9.86 1.66
CA ASN A 85 11.75 9.71 3.12
C ASN A 85 12.52 8.45 3.52
N LYS A 86 13.44 8.56 4.49
CA LYS A 86 14.32 7.44 4.87
C LYS A 86 13.60 6.24 5.50
N SER A 87 12.46 6.47 6.15
CA SER A 87 11.69 5.42 6.84
C SER A 87 10.22 5.80 7.07
N PHE A 88 9.36 4.79 7.04
CA PHE A 88 7.94 4.93 7.35
C PHE A 88 7.38 3.70 8.03
N LYS A 89 6.26 3.88 8.71
CA LYS A 89 5.39 2.83 9.21
C LYS A 89 4.26 2.66 8.22
N GLY A 90 4.15 1.47 7.66
CA GLY A 90 3.13 1.08 6.68
C GLY A 90 2.07 0.17 7.30
N GLY A 91 0.85 0.24 6.79
CA GLY A 91 -0.21 -0.73 7.03
C GLY A 91 -1.07 -0.88 5.79
N VAL A 92 -1.48 -2.12 5.49
CA VAL A 92 -2.30 -2.44 4.32
C VAL A 92 -3.68 -2.90 4.76
N TYR A 93 -4.71 -2.40 4.08
CA TYR A 93 -6.10 -2.69 4.37
C TYR A 93 -6.78 -3.19 3.10
N LEU A 94 -7.44 -4.34 3.15
CA LEU A 94 -8.16 -4.93 2.04
C LEU A 94 -9.66 -4.77 2.30
N LYS A 95 -10.35 -4.08 1.37
CA LYS A 95 -11.80 -3.92 1.40
C LYS A 95 -12.46 -4.96 0.52
N CYS A 96 -13.41 -5.66 1.11
CA CYS A 96 -14.15 -6.73 0.46
C CYS A 96 -15.62 -6.67 0.88
N HIS A 97 -16.50 -7.08 -0.02
CA HIS A 97 -17.89 -7.27 0.27
C HIS A 97 -18.17 -8.75 0.50
N PHE A 98 -18.84 -9.07 1.60
CA PHE A 98 -19.27 -10.43 1.93
C PHE A 98 -20.78 -10.51 1.96
N LYS A 99 -21.33 -11.67 1.63
CA LYS A 99 -22.78 -11.93 1.73
C LYS A 99 -23.03 -13.25 2.44
N LYS A 100 -24.18 -13.37 3.08
CA LYS A 100 -24.69 -14.65 3.56
C LYS A 100 -25.42 -15.36 2.42
N ILE A 101 -25.47 -16.69 2.47
CA ILE A 101 -26.12 -17.50 1.43
C ILE A 101 -27.59 -17.09 1.24
N ASP A 102 -28.27 -16.72 2.33
CA ASP A 102 -29.71 -16.42 2.35
C ASP A 102 -30.04 -14.91 2.36
N CYS A 103 -29.07 -14.03 2.12
CA CYS A 103 -29.27 -12.57 2.14
C CYS A 103 -28.70 -11.94 0.87
N GLU A 104 -29.54 -11.20 0.13
CA GLU A 104 -29.08 -10.45 -1.05
C GLU A 104 -28.21 -9.26 -0.65
N ASP A 105 -28.47 -8.68 0.52
CA ASP A 105 -27.65 -7.62 1.08
C ASP A 105 -26.33 -8.21 1.59
N GLY A 106 -25.24 -7.73 1.01
CA GLY A 106 -23.92 -7.98 1.58
C GLY A 106 -23.44 -6.81 2.42
N GLU A 107 -22.40 -7.07 3.20
CA GLU A 107 -21.76 -6.10 4.08
C GLU A 107 -20.31 -5.89 3.64
N GLU A 108 -19.83 -4.65 3.79
CA GLU A 108 -18.43 -4.30 3.58
C GLU A 108 -17.60 -4.66 4.81
N PHE A 109 -16.52 -5.42 4.59
CA PHE A 109 -15.53 -5.75 5.59
C PHE A 109 -14.14 -5.24 5.17
N MET A 110 -13.38 -4.79 6.17
CA MET A 110 -12.01 -4.33 5.96
C MET A 110 -11.03 -5.14 6.80
N PHE A 111 -10.16 -5.87 6.11
CA PHE A 111 -9.12 -6.72 6.69
C PHE A 111 -7.81 -5.96 6.74
N LYS A 112 -7.03 -6.13 7.81
CA LYS A 112 -5.88 -5.28 8.09
C LYS A 112 -4.62 -6.11 8.31
N SER A 113 -3.56 -5.77 7.57
CA SER A 113 -2.24 -6.31 7.84
C SER A 113 -1.63 -5.72 9.13
N PRO A 114 -0.74 -6.46 9.81
CA PRO A 114 0.14 -5.90 10.82
C PRO A 114 0.84 -4.64 10.32
N ASN A 115 1.10 -3.71 11.24
CA ASN A 115 1.89 -2.52 10.90
C ASN A 115 3.35 -2.93 10.72
N ILE A 116 3.99 -2.43 9.67
CA ILE A 116 5.36 -2.80 9.29
C ILE A 116 6.20 -1.53 9.22
N ILE A 117 7.41 -1.57 9.78
CA ILE A 117 8.40 -0.52 9.60
C ILE A 117 9.16 -0.82 8.32
N ILE A 118 9.19 0.14 7.40
CA ILE A 118 9.80 0.02 6.09
C ILE A 118 10.91 1.07 6.01
N THR A 119 12.12 0.59 5.79
CA THR A 119 13.36 1.37 5.62
C THR A 119 13.95 1.12 4.24
N VAL A 120 15.03 1.81 3.90
CA VAL A 120 15.77 1.56 2.64
C VAL A 120 16.45 0.20 2.57
N SER A 121 16.69 -0.46 3.72
CA SER A 121 17.44 -1.72 3.82
C SER A 121 16.56 -2.98 3.69
N VAL A 122 15.24 -2.85 3.80
CA VAL A 122 14.35 -4.03 3.81
C VAL A 122 13.97 -4.50 2.40
N ASN A 123 13.77 -5.81 2.25
CA ASN A 123 13.29 -6.39 1.01
C ASN A 123 11.77 -6.21 0.87
N LEU A 124 11.37 -5.26 0.02
CA LEU A 124 9.95 -4.96 -0.24
C LEU A 124 9.15 -6.17 -0.76
N LYS A 125 9.80 -7.13 -1.44
CA LYS A 125 9.12 -8.33 -1.93
C LYS A 125 8.75 -9.27 -0.80
N GLU A 126 9.64 -9.44 0.18
CA GLU A 126 9.41 -10.27 1.37
C GLU A 126 8.34 -9.65 2.27
N ILE A 127 8.43 -8.34 2.49
CA ILE A 127 7.39 -7.58 3.20
C ILE A 127 6.02 -7.79 2.56
N TRP A 128 5.94 -7.66 1.23
CA TRP A 128 4.69 -7.88 0.51
C TRP A 128 4.15 -9.31 0.64
N LEU A 129 5.03 -10.31 0.62
CA LEU A 129 4.63 -11.70 0.84
C LEU A 129 4.05 -11.90 2.25
N SER A 130 4.70 -11.37 3.28
CA SER A 130 4.21 -11.42 4.66
C SER A 130 2.85 -10.73 4.82
N ILE A 131 2.66 -9.56 4.18
CA ILE A 131 1.35 -8.88 4.15
C ILE A 131 0.28 -9.76 3.51
N CYS A 132 0.58 -10.39 2.37
CA CYS A 132 -0.36 -11.25 1.67
C CYS A 132 -0.74 -12.48 2.50
N GLU A 133 0.23 -13.11 3.16
CA GLU A 133 -0.02 -14.25 4.04
C GLU A 133 -0.91 -13.85 5.22
N SER A 134 -0.59 -12.75 5.90
CA SER A 134 -1.40 -12.26 7.01
C SER A 134 -2.84 -11.96 6.61
N LEU A 135 -3.06 -11.27 5.50
CA LEU A 135 -4.41 -10.97 5.01
C LEU A 135 -5.15 -12.25 4.62
N THR A 136 -4.48 -13.19 3.95
CA THR A 136 -5.09 -14.46 3.54
C THR A 136 -5.50 -15.30 4.76
N ASN A 137 -4.69 -15.32 5.82
CA ASN A 137 -5.01 -16.01 7.06
C ASN A 137 -6.19 -15.35 7.79
N GLU A 138 -6.22 -14.01 7.84
CA GLU A 138 -7.34 -13.27 8.46
C GLU A 138 -8.66 -13.55 7.73
N LEU A 139 -8.63 -13.51 6.40
CA LEU A 139 -9.77 -13.83 5.53
C LEU A 139 -10.24 -15.28 5.71
N GLY A 140 -9.33 -16.25 5.67
CA GLY A 140 -9.66 -17.66 5.85
C GLY A 140 -10.24 -17.95 7.24
N THR A 141 -9.73 -17.25 8.26
CA THR A 141 -10.28 -17.32 9.62
C THR A 141 -11.68 -16.71 9.69
N PHE A 142 -11.93 -15.62 8.95
CA PHE A 142 -13.24 -14.97 8.90
C PHE A 142 -14.29 -15.85 8.21
N GLU A 143 -13.95 -16.45 7.06
CA GLU A 143 -14.81 -17.40 6.35
C GLU A 143 -15.04 -18.68 7.18
N GLY A 144 -14.00 -19.19 7.85
CA GLY A 144 -14.05 -20.42 8.64
C GLY A 144 -14.82 -20.33 9.96
N LYS A 145 -15.08 -19.12 10.50
CA LYS A 145 -15.75 -18.91 11.79
C LYS A 145 -17.27 -19.19 11.79
N GLY A 146 -17.83 -19.75 10.72
CA GLY A 146 -19.12 -20.43 10.76
C GLY A 146 -20.37 -19.54 10.68
N SER A 147 -20.23 -18.24 10.46
CA SER A 147 -21.35 -17.29 10.36
C SER A 147 -22.02 -17.20 8.97
N GLY A 148 -21.69 -18.13 8.06
CA GLY A 148 -22.29 -18.21 6.72
C GLY A 148 -21.83 -17.13 5.73
N TRP A 149 -20.77 -16.38 6.05
CA TRP A 149 -20.23 -15.35 5.19
C TRP A 149 -19.41 -15.94 4.05
N THR A 150 -19.72 -15.52 2.83
CA THR A 150 -18.96 -15.86 1.62
C THR A 150 -18.51 -14.58 0.94
N LEU A 151 -17.26 -14.55 0.46
CA LEU A 151 -16.73 -13.44 -0.31
C LEU A 151 -17.59 -13.21 -1.57
N SER A 152 -18.14 -12.00 -1.70
CA SER A 152 -18.91 -11.56 -2.87
C SER A 152 -18.03 -10.80 -3.87
N SER A 153 -17.31 -9.78 -3.38
CA SER A 153 -16.42 -8.97 -4.21
C SER A 153 -15.22 -8.46 -3.43
N ILE A 154 -14.20 -8.05 -4.19
CA ILE A 154 -13.02 -7.36 -3.68
C ILE A 154 -13.09 -5.95 -4.24
N ASP A 155 -13.12 -4.93 -3.39
CA ASP A 155 -13.43 -3.58 -3.83
C ASP A 155 -12.14 -2.79 -4.06
N ALA A 156 -11.26 -2.79 -3.06
CA ALA A 156 -9.99 -2.07 -3.15
C ALA A 156 -8.96 -2.52 -2.10
N LEU A 157 -7.72 -2.11 -2.33
CA LEU A 157 -6.64 -2.15 -1.33
C LEU A 157 -6.26 -0.72 -0.95
N GLU A 158 -6.22 -0.42 0.34
CA GLU A 158 -5.62 0.80 0.87
C GLU A 158 -4.24 0.52 1.44
N ILE A 159 -3.29 1.38 1.11
CA ILE A 159 -1.94 1.37 1.66
C ILE A 159 -1.75 2.68 2.42
N ARG A 160 -1.58 2.58 3.74
CA ARG A 160 -1.40 3.73 4.63
C ARG A 160 0.06 3.82 5.05
N TYR A 161 0.68 4.95 4.76
CA TYR A 161 2.02 5.28 5.18
C TYR A 161 1.99 6.41 6.19
N THR A 162 2.78 6.26 7.25
CA THR A 162 3.06 7.32 8.22
C THR A 162 4.57 7.49 8.29
N LYS A 163 5.07 8.71 8.12
CA LYS A 163 6.51 9.01 8.27
C LYS A 163 6.97 8.53 9.65
N TYR A 164 8.04 7.76 9.66
CA TYR A 164 8.56 7.17 10.88
C TYR A 164 9.95 7.71 11.11
N GLN A 165 10.12 8.46 12.19
CA GLN A 165 11.42 8.86 12.69
C GLN A 165 11.66 8.04 13.96
N PRO A 166 12.58 7.05 13.92
CA PRO A 166 12.92 6.31 15.13
C PRO A 166 13.34 7.29 16.22
N ILE A 167 12.84 7.09 17.43
CA ILE A 167 13.31 7.87 18.57
C ILE A 167 14.79 7.52 18.75
N LYS A 168 15.68 8.49 18.52
CA LYS A 168 17.10 8.32 18.81
C LYS A 168 17.24 8.20 20.32
N GLY A 169 17.54 7.01 20.81
CA GLY A 169 17.69 6.70 22.25
C GLY A 169 18.92 7.30 22.93
N SER A 170 19.40 8.47 22.51
CA SER A 170 20.67 9.03 23.03
C SER A 170 20.67 10.55 23.24
N SER A 171 19.53 11.22 23.17
CA SER A 171 19.49 12.66 23.49
C SER A 171 19.01 12.84 24.93
N TYR A 172 19.95 13.07 25.85
CA TYR A 172 19.64 13.58 27.19
C TYR A 172 18.78 14.84 27.04
N ILE A 173 17.52 14.76 27.49
CA ILE A 173 16.64 15.93 27.55
C ILE A 173 17.01 16.66 28.83
N SER A 174 17.57 17.85 28.70
CA SER A 174 17.87 18.69 29.86
C SER A 174 16.55 19.09 30.54
N LEU A 175 16.46 18.83 31.85
CA LEU A 175 15.34 19.33 32.65
C LEU A 175 15.24 20.85 32.52
N PRO A 176 14.03 21.40 32.36
CA PRO A 176 13.78 22.84 32.53
C PRO A 176 14.25 23.32 33.90
N ASP A 177 14.78 24.55 33.97
CA ASP A 177 15.49 25.05 35.16
C ASP A 177 14.62 25.08 36.42
N LEU A 178 13.32 25.35 36.28
CA LEU A 178 12.34 25.29 37.36
C LEU A 178 12.35 23.93 38.08
N VAL A 179 12.37 22.84 37.33
CA VAL A 179 12.35 21.47 37.89
C VAL A 179 13.74 21.07 38.36
N ARG A 180 14.79 21.46 37.62
CA ARG A 180 16.18 21.22 38.02
C ARG A 180 16.51 21.83 39.37
N ASN A 181 16.00 23.03 39.65
CA ASN A 181 16.27 23.78 40.87
C ASN A 181 15.57 23.19 42.11
N THR A 182 14.46 22.47 41.92
CA THR A 182 13.77 21.77 43.03
C THR A 182 14.54 20.56 43.56
N ARG A 183 15.47 20.00 42.76
CA ARG A 183 16.18 18.74 43.02
C ARG A 183 15.27 17.53 43.31
N SER A 184 13.96 17.64 43.08
CA SER A 184 12.99 16.58 43.37
C SER A 184 12.97 15.47 42.31
N VAL A 185 13.66 15.66 41.19
CA VAL A 185 13.67 14.75 40.04
C VAL A 185 15.11 14.38 39.68
N VAL A 186 15.40 13.07 39.64
CA VAL A 186 16.68 12.54 39.16
C VAL A 186 16.63 12.46 37.63
N ASN A 187 17.36 13.34 36.94
CA ASN A 187 17.50 13.26 35.48
C ASN A 187 18.62 12.29 35.12
N TYR A 188 18.25 11.05 34.81
CA TYR A 188 19.21 10.03 34.42
C TYR A 188 19.92 10.45 33.11
N LYS A 189 21.20 10.81 33.22
CA LYS A 189 22.08 10.98 32.06
C LYS A 189 22.43 9.61 31.55
N ASN A 190 21.98 9.31 30.33
CA ASN A 190 22.48 8.15 29.63
C ASN A 190 23.95 8.42 29.24
N ASN A 191 24.90 7.94 30.05
CA ASN A 191 26.33 7.98 29.78
C ASN A 191 26.80 6.73 29.01
N ASP A 192 25.88 5.97 28.42
CA ASP A 192 26.23 4.75 27.69
C ASP A 192 27.01 5.10 26.42
N ALA A 193 28.33 5.16 26.54
CA ALA A 193 29.28 4.90 25.48
C ALA A 193 29.33 3.39 25.17
N LEU A 194 28.16 2.76 25.03
CA LEU A 194 28.07 1.41 24.50
C LEU A 194 28.06 1.54 22.97
N PHE A 195 29.27 1.44 22.42
CA PHE A 195 29.52 1.25 21.01
C PHE A 195 28.65 0.11 20.48
N PHE A 196 27.78 0.41 19.52
CA PHE A 196 27.17 -0.61 18.68
C PHE A 196 28.20 -0.96 17.59
N THR A 197 29.04 -1.95 17.85
CA THR A 197 29.78 -2.68 16.81
C THR A 197 28.89 -3.70 16.13
#